data_AF-A0A6N8BJ89-F1
#
_entry.id   AF-A0A6N8BJ89-F1
#
_cell.length_a   1.000
_cell.length_b   1.000
_cell.length_c   1.000
_cell.angle_alpha   90.00
_cell.angle_beta   90.00
_cell.angle_gamma   90.00
#
_symmetry.space_group_name_H-M   'P 1'
#
loop_
_entity.id
_entity.type
_entity.pdbx_description
1 polymer ?
#
loop_
_entity_poly.entity_id
_entity_poly.type
_entity_poly.pdbx_seq_one_letter_code
_entity_poly.pdbx_strand_id
1 'polypeptide(L)'
;MTATHLMEKSLQFCCQRENITRDKVIRGMQSGCCYSHSNFRYAVAKNLCRILANENDINAIYLHGSTVKDKARVSSDIDLVLHVRRKEKELSSRLEQLNFELLSYYKELLDGYASSATILLDVQLVDDYEVRQRTGYGVLISSLFNRPLKLWSNAG
;
A
#
# COMPACT_ATOMS: atom_id res chain seq x y z
N MET A 1 6.14 4.86 14.46
CA MET A 1 6.85 3.81 13.71
C MET A 1 7.37 4.45 12.44
N THR A 2 8.67 4.37 12.14
CA THR A 2 9.29 5.06 10.98
C THR A 2 9.08 4.30 9.68
N ALA A 3 9.21 4.97 8.52
CA ALA A 3 9.17 4.34 7.20
C ALA A 3 10.14 3.16 7.07
N THR A 4 11.38 3.33 7.54
CA THR A 4 12.40 2.26 7.59
C THR A 4 11.89 1.00 8.30
N HIS A 5 11.29 1.15 9.48
CA HIS A 5 10.79 0.00 10.24
C HIS A 5 9.62 -0.70 9.52
N LEU A 6 8.75 0.07 8.86
CA LEU A 6 7.67 -0.49 8.04
C LEU A 6 8.22 -1.28 6.85
N MET A 7 9.24 -0.76 6.17
CA MET A 7 9.85 -1.40 5.01
C MET A 7 10.59 -2.69 5.40
N GLU A 8 11.37 -2.67 6.49
CA GLU A 8 12.06 -3.88 6.99
C GLU A 8 11.07 -4.95 7.45
N LYS A 9 9.98 -4.59 8.14
CA LYS A 9 8.91 -5.54 8.46
C LYS A 9 8.25 -6.12 7.22
N SER A 10 8.15 -5.34 6.14
CA SER A 10 7.57 -5.79 4.88
C SER A 10 8.50 -6.74 4.14
N LEU A 11 9.81 -6.50 4.16
CA LEU A 11 10.81 -7.45 3.68
C LEU A 11 10.78 -8.75 4.49
N GLN A 12 10.73 -8.66 5.82
CA GLN A 12 10.65 -9.82 6.71
C GLN A 12 9.40 -10.66 6.42
N PHE A 13 8.25 -10.00 6.21
CA PHE A 13 7.03 -10.68 5.81
C PHE A 13 7.22 -11.47 4.50
N CYS A 14 7.86 -10.88 3.49
CA CYS A 14 8.13 -11.56 2.22
C CYS A 14 9.05 -12.77 2.41
N CYS A 15 10.12 -12.61 3.20
CA CYS A 15 11.06 -13.69 3.53
C CYS A 15 10.34 -14.87 4.19
N GLN A 16 9.49 -14.59 5.18
CA GLN A 16 8.72 -15.60 5.90
C GLN A 16 7.69 -16.29 5.02
N ARG A 17 6.97 -15.52 4.18
CA ARG A 17 5.91 -16.04 3.32
C ARG A 17 6.44 -17.02 2.28
N GLU A 18 7.63 -16.76 1.75
CA GLU A 18 8.23 -17.56 0.67
C GLU A 18 9.34 -18.49 1.15
N ASN A 19 9.68 -18.46 2.45
CA ASN A 19 10.80 -19.18 3.02
C ASN A 19 12.12 -18.91 2.26
N ILE A 20 12.40 -17.63 2.00
CA ILE A 20 13.60 -17.16 1.29
C ILE A 20 14.31 -16.07 2.08
N THR A 21 15.56 -15.80 1.71
CA THR A 21 16.37 -14.74 2.33
C THR A 21 16.00 -13.35 1.82
N ARG A 22 16.35 -12.32 2.59
CA ARG A 22 16.20 -10.90 2.21
C ARG A 22 16.83 -10.61 0.85
N ASP A 23 18.03 -11.10 0.60
CA ASP A 23 18.73 -10.92 -0.67
C ASP A 23 17.98 -11.54 -1.86
N LYS A 24 17.30 -12.68 -1.67
CA LYS A 24 16.49 -13.28 -2.73
C LYS A 24 15.26 -12.41 -3.03
N VAL A 25 14.61 -11.84 -2.02
CA VAL A 25 13.49 -10.90 -2.22
C VAL A 25 13.97 -9.66 -2.98
N ILE A 26 15.09 -9.06 -2.56
CA ILE A 26 15.67 -7.87 -3.20
C ILE A 26 16.08 -8.16 -4.65
N ARG A 27 16.80 -9.26 -4.91
CA ARG A 27 17.16 -9.66 -6.27
C ARG A 27 15.95 -9.94 -7.15
N GLY A 28 14.89 -10.52 -6.59
CA GLY A 28 13.61 -10.68 -7.28
C GLY A 28 13.07 -9.33 -7.76
N MET A 29 13.03 -8.33 -6.88
CA MET A 29 12.60 -6.98 -7.23
C MET A 29 13.55 -6.29 -8.22
N GLN A 30 14.88 -6.39 -8.05
CA GLN A 30 15.86 -5.81 -8.97
C GLN A 30 15.76 -6.41 -10.39
N SER A 31 15.41 -7.70 -10.50
CA SER A 31 15.16 -8.34 -11.80
C SER A 31 13.82 -7.94 -12.44
N GLY A 32 13.02 -7.10 -11.78
CA GLY A 32 11.71 -6.67 -12.26
C GLY A 32 10.60 -7.72 -12.13
N CYS A 33 10.81 -8.75 -11.29
CA CYS A 33 9.82 -9.80 -11.05
C CYS A 33 8.51 -9.22 -10.51
N CYS A 34 7.43 -9.35 -11.29
CA CYS A 34 6.13 -8.78 -10.92
C CYS A 34 5.58 -9.36 -9.61
N TYR A 35 5.83 -10.65 -9.39
CA TYR A 35 5.41 -11.32 -8.16
C TYR A 35 6.16 -10.80 -6.93
N SER A 36 7.49 -10.62 -7.01
CA SER A 36 8.27 -10.03 -5.90
C SER A 36 7.83 -8.60 -5.58
N HIS A 37 7.57 -7.78 -6.60
CA HIS A 37 7.04 -6.44 -6.43
C HIS A 37 5.64 -6.42 -5.83
N SER A 38 4.74 -7.31 -6.27
CA SER A 38 3.37 -7.39 -5.77
C SER A 38 3.35 -7.91 -4.33
N ASN A 39 4.15 -8.92 -4.00
CA ASN A 39 4.31 -9.40 -2.63
C ASN A 39 4.80 -8.29 -1.69
N PHE A 40 5.88 -7.60 -2.07
CA PHE A 40 6.44 -6.54 -1.24
C PHE A 40 5.46 -5.40 -1.01
N ARG A 41 4.76 -4.95 -2.05
CA ARG A 41 3.72 -3.91 -1.97
C ARG A 41 2.53 -4.34 -1.12
N TYR A 42 2.08 -5.59 -1.25
CA TYR A 42 1.06 -6.15 -0.39
C TYR A 42 1.52 -6.15 1.09
N ALA A 43 2.77 -6.52 1.36
CA ALA A 43 3.33 -6.51 2.70
C ALA A 43 3.41 -5.09 3.29
N VAL A 44 3.82 -4.10 2.49
CA VAL A 44 3.83 -2.68 2.87
C VAL A 44 2.42 -2.22 3.23
N ALA A 45 1.44 -2.46 2.34
CA ALA A 45 0.05 -2.11 2.57
C ALA A 45 -0.52 -2.76 3.85
N LYS A 46 -0.25 -4.05 4.05
CA LYS A 46 -0.69 -4.80 5.23
C LYS A 46 -0.08 -4.27 6.53
N ASN A 47 1.21 -3.94 6.53
CA ASN A 47 1.86 -3.37 7.70
C ASN A 47 1.40 -1.94 7.97
N LEU A 48 1.15 -1.14 6.93
CA LEU A 48 0.57 0.20 7.05
C LEU A 48 -0.82 0.15 7.69
N CYS A 49 -1.66 -0.81 7.30
CA CYS A 49 -2.97 -1.01 7.94
C CYS A 49 -2.88 -1.19 9.45
N ARG A 50 -1.83 -1.85 9.96
CA ARG A 50 -1.66 -2.05 11.41
C ARG A 50 -1.30 -0.76 12.15
N ILE A 51 -0.67 0.20 11.47
CA ILE A 51 -0.45 1.55 12.03
C ILE A 51 -1.78 2.30 12.07
N LEU A 52 -2.45 2.31 10.93
CA LEU A 52 -3.67 3.09 10.68
C LEU A 52 -4.89 2.54 11.43
N ALA A 53 -4.88 1.27 11.82
CA ALA A 53 -5.98 0.63 12.56
C ALA A 53 -6.28 1.29 13.92
N ASN A 54 -5.35 2.06 14.48
CA ASN A 54 -5.56 2.80 15.73
C ASN A 54 -6.15 4.20 15.50
N GLU A 55 -6.32 4.63 14.25
CA GLU A 55 -6.94 5.92 13.91
C GLU A 55 -8.46 5.79 14.03
N ASN A 56 -9.09 6.58 14.90
CA ASN A 56 -10.52 6.46 15.22
C ASN A 56 -11.45 6.77 14.04
N ASP A 57 -10.95 7.49 13.04
CA ASP A 57 -11.75 7.98 11.91
C ASP A 57 -11.65 7.10 10.66
N ILE A 58 -10.88 6.01 10.70
CA ILE A 58 -10.81 5.04 9.60
C ILE A 58 -11.81 3.91 9.86
N ASN A 59 -12.78 3.76 8.96
CA ASN A 59 -13.77 2.68 9.00
C ASN A 59 -13.22 1.41 8.32
N ALA A 60 -12.50 1.56 7.20
CA ALA A 60 -11.90 0.44 6.48
C ALA A 60 -10.76 0.86 5.55
N ILE A 61 -9.88 -0.10 5.25
CA ILE A 61 -8.74 0.07 4.35
C ILE A 61 -8.78 -1.00 3.27
N TYR A 62 -8.67 -0.57 2.02
CA TYR A 62 -8.76 -1.40 0.83
C TYR A 62 -7.51 -1.22 -0.02
N LEU A 63 -6.96 -2.32 -0.52
CA LEU A 63 -5.89 -2.35 -1.52
C LEU A 63 -6.49 -2.65 -2.89
N HIS A 64 -6.05 -1.97 -3.94
CA HIS A 64 -6.48 -2.26 -5.31
C HIS A 64 -5.33 -2.22 -6.32
N GLY A 65 -5.69 -2.14 -7.60
CA GLY A 65 -4.74 -1.92 -8.68
C GLY A 65 -3.85 -3.13 -8.99
N SER A 66 -2.60 -2.83 -9.34
CA SER A 66 -1.67 -3.81 -9.90
C SER A 66 -1.23 -4.86 -8.87
N THR A 67 -1.14 -4.48 -7.60
CA THR A 67 -0.69 -5.34 -6.50
C THR A 67 -1.66 -6.49 -6.24
N VAL A 68 -2.97 -6.24 -6.24
CA VAL A 68 -4.00 -7.30 -6.04
C VAL A 68 -4.02 -8.31 -7.21
N LYS A 69 -3.53 -7.89 -8.38
CA LYS A 69 -3.53 -8.70 -9.61
C LYS A 69 -2.19 -9.39 -9.87
N ASP A 70 -1.25 -9.34 -8.93
CA ASP A 70 0.14 -9.83 -9.07
C ASP A 70 0.89 -9.26 -10.30
N LYS A 71 0.57 -8.02 -10.66
CA LYS A 71 1.08 -7.33 -11.86
C LYS A 71 1.88 -6.07 -11.54
N ALA A 72 2.18 -5.80 -10.26
CA ALA A 72 2.96 -4.64 -9.89
C ALA A 72 4.38 -4.74 -10.47
N ARG A 73 4.87 -3.64 -11.03
CA ARG A 73 6.22 -3.52 -11.59
C ARG A 73 7.06 -2.59 -10.73
N VAL A 74 8.32 -2.40 -11.13
CA VAL A 74 9.29 -1.60 -10.37
C VAL A 74 8.79 -0.19 -10.06
N SER A 75 8.10 0.45 -11.01
CA SER A 75 7.56 1.81 -10.89
C SER A 75 6.08 1.87 -10.50
N SER A 76 5.45 0.73 -10.20
CA SER A 76 4.06 0.73 -9.72
C SER A 76 3.98 1.33 -8.32
N ASP A 77 2.87 1.98 -8.02
CA ASP A 77 2.48 2.40 -6.68
C ASP A 77 1.72 1.31 -5.94
N ILE A 78 1.36 1.63 -4.71
CA ILE A 78 0.46 0.90 -3.84
C ILE A 78 -0.82 1.71 -3.78
N ASP A 79 -1.86 1.25 -4.49
CA ASP A 79 -3.15 1.93 -4.50
C ASP A 79 -3.99 1.55 -3.27
N LEU A 80 -4.23 2.51 -2.38
CA LEU A 80 -5.10 2.35 -1.22
C LEU A 80 -6.34 3.23 -1.30
N VAL A 81 -7.48 2.68 -0.90
CA VAL A 81 -8.69 3.43 -0.58
C VAL A 81 -8.94 3.31 0.92
N LEU A 82 -8.94 4.46 1.60
CA LEU A 82 -9.29 4.59 3.01
C LEU A 82 -10.72 5.10 3.11
N HIS A 83 -11.62 4.25 3.59
CA HIS A 83 -12.96 4.67 3.97
C HIS A 83 -12.88 5.32 5.34
N VAL A 84 -13.09 6.64 5.38
CA VAL A 84 -12.98 7.48 6.57
C VAL A 84 -14.33 8.08 6.95
N ARG A 85 -14.50 8.42 8.23
CA ARG A 85 -15.65 9.20 8.70
C ARG A 85 -15.63 10.62 8.15
N ARG A 86 -14.43 11.20 8.07
CA ARG A 86 -14.19 12.55 7.57
C ARG A 86 -12.84 12.61 6.85
N LYS A 87 -12.79 13.35 5.75
CA LYS A 87 -11.53 13.64 5.04
C LYS A 87 -10.77 14.72 5.79
N GLU A 88 -9.81 14.31 6.60
CA GLU A 88 -8.98 15.23 7.37
C GLU A 88 -7.69 15.58 6.63
N LYS A 89 -7.39 16.87 6.54
CA LYS A 89 -6.18 17.37 5.87
C LYS A 89 -4.91 16.86 6.55
N GLU A 90 -4.92 16.74 7.88
CA GLU A 90 -3.77 16.23 8.64
C GLU A 90 -3.43 14.78 8.28
N LEU A 91 -4.44 13.91 8.16
CA LEU A 91 -4.25 12.54 7.71
C LEU A 91 -3.68 12.49 6.29
N SER A 92 -4.24 13.28 5.36
CA SER A 92 -3.70 13.39 3.99
C SER A 92 -2.23 13.82 3.98
N SER A 93 -1.88 14.88 4.71
CA SER A 93 -0.49 15.37 4.78
C SER A 93 0.47 14.35 5.41
N ARG A 94 0.04 13.61 6.43
CA ARG A 94 0.83 12.51 7.02
C ARG A 94 1.07 11.37 6.03
N LEU A 95 0.07 11.02 5.22
CA LEU A 95 0.19 9.97 4.20
C LEU A 95 1.10 10.42 3.04
N GLU A 96 1.02 11.69 2.63
CA GLU A 96 1.93 12.26 1.63
C GLU A 96 3.38 12.26 2.13
N GLN A 97 3.62 12.67 3.38
CA GLN A 97 4.96 12.60 3.98
C GLN A 97 5.47 11.15 4.02
N LEU A 98 4.63 10.21 4.44
CA LEU A 98 4.99 8.80 4.48
C LEU A 98 5.31 8.26 3.07
N ASN A 99 4.58 8.68 2.04
CA ASN A 99 4.90 8.32 0.65
C ASN A 99 6.33 8.77 0.28
N PHE A 100 6.73 10.00 0.60
CA PHE A 100 8.09 10.49 0.32
C PHE A 100 9.16 9.64 1.02
N GLU A 101 8.97 9.34 2.31
CA GLU A 101 9.91 8.54 3.09
C GLU A 101 10.01 7.09 2.57
N LEU A 102 8.88 6.46 2.26
CA LEU A 102 8.84 5.10 1.73
C LEU A 102 9.45 5.02 0.33
N LEU A 103 9.19 6.02 -0.52
CA LEU A 103 9.75 6.09 -1.87
C LEU A 103 11.28 6.24 -1.83
N SER A 104 11.82 7.10 -0.96
CA SER A 104 13.27 7.26 -0.79
C SER A 104 13.91 5.93 -0.40
N TYR A 105 13.36 5.29 0.64
CA TYR A 105 13.85 4.01 1.11
C TYR A 105 13.76 2.93 0.01
N TYR A 106 12.67 2.87 -0.75
CA TYR A 106 12.51 1.89 -1.84
C TYR A 106 13.55 2.07 -2.94
N LYS A 107 13.87 3.33 -3.29
CA LYS A 107 14.92 3.64 -4.28
C LYS A 107 16.31 3.24 -3.78
N GLU A 108 16.62 3.52 -2.52
CA GLU A 108 17.87 3.12 -1.88
C GLU A 108 17.98 1.60 -1.78
N LEU A 109 16.93 0.92 -1.34
CA LEU A 109 16.87 -0.54 -1.21
C LEU A 109 17.15 -1.24 -2.54
N LEU A 110 16.68 -0.66 -3.64
CA LEU A 110 16.84 -1.21 -4.98
C LEU A 110 18.04 -0.64 -5.72
N ASP A 111 18.92 0.12 -5.07
CA ASP A 111 20.21 0.57 -5.62
C ASP A 111 20.13 1.12 -7.06
N GLY A 112 19.20 2.05 -7.27
CA GLY A 112 19.02 2.73 -8.57
C GLY A 112 18.09 2.03 -9.57
N TYR A 113 17.72 0.76 -9.36
CA TYR A 113 16.80 0.03 -10.24
C TYR A 113 15.37 0.60 -10.23
N ALA A 114 15.01 1.36 -9.19
CA ALA A 114 13.72 2.05 -9.06
C ALA A 114 13.80 3.57 -9.30
N SER A 115 14.82 4.05 -10.00
CA SER A 115 14.99 5.48 -10.31
C SER A 115 13.79 6.12 -11.00
N SER A 116 13.05 5.37 -11.83
CA SER A 116 11.85 5.84 -12.53
C SER A 116 10.59 5.92 -11.66
N ALA A 117 10.60 5.37 -10.44
CA ALA A 117 9.44 5.47 -9.54
C ALA A 117 9.29 6.91 -9.03
N THR A 118 8.11 7.49 -9.17
CA THR A 118 7.81 8.88 -8.74
C THR A 118 6.91 8.93 -7.51
N ILE A 119 6.15 7.86 -7.26
CA ILE A 119 5.26 7.65 -6.13
C ILE A 119 5.36 6.17 -5.74
N LEU A 120 5.23 5.87 -4.45
CA LEU A 120 5.15 4.48 -3.99
C LEU A 120 3.80 4.19 -3.32
N LEU A 121 3.18 5.19 -2.71
CA LEU A 121 1.93 5.06 -1.99
C LEU A 121 0.95 6.11 -2.52
N ASP A 122 -0.10 5.65 -3.19
CA ASP A 122 -1.23 6.48 -3.64
C ASP A 122 -2.43 6.16 -2.74
N VAL A 123 -2.89 7.15 -1.97
CA VAL A 123 -3.97 6.97 -1.00
C VAL A 123 -5.14 7.88 -1.31
N GLN A 124 -6.30 7.26 -1.50
CA GLN A 124 -7.55 7.94 -1.77
C GLN A 124 -8.45 7.87 -0.54
N LEU A 125 -8.76 9.02 0.05
CA LEU A 125 -9.70 9.13 1.15
C LEU A 125 -11.12 9.24 0.60
N VAL A 126 -11.98 8.30 1.00
CA VAL A 126 -13.41 8.30 0.66
C VAL A 126 -14.25 8.38 1.92
N ASP A 127 -15.28 9.21 1.89
CA ASP A 127 -16.20 9.31 3.00
C ASP A 127 -17.45 8.42 2.79
N ASP A 128 -18.25 8.38 3.84
CA ASP A 128 -19.55 7.72 3.90
C ASP A 128 -20.50 8.12 2.76
N TYR A 129 -20.46 9.36 2.31
CA TYR A 129 -21.31 9.84 1.23
C TYR A 129 -20.86 9.24 -0.10
N GLU A 130 -19.57 9.28 -0.43
CA GLU A 130 -19.03 8.70 -1.67
C GLU A 130 -19.23 7.18 -1.75
N VAL A 131 -19.09 6.47 -0.63
CA VAL A 131 -19.34 5.03 -0.57
C VAL A 131 -20.82 4.73 -0.84
N ARG A 132 -21.75 5.46 -0.19
CA ARG A 132 -23.19 5.25 -0.38
C ARG A 132 -23.67 5.63 -1.77
N GLN A 133 -23.19 6.76 -2.30
CA GLN A 133 -23.57 7.27 -3.62
C GLN A 133 -22.77 6.64 -4.77
N ARG A 134 -21.76 5.81 -4.45
CA ARG A 134 -20.87 5.16 -5.42
C ARG A 134 -20.21 6.16 -6.37
N THR A 135 -19.73 7.27 -5.83
CA THR A 135 -19.03 8.32 -6.58
C THR A 135 -17.53 8.29 -6.30
N GLY A 136 -16.74 8.87 -7.22
CA GLY A 136 -15.28 8.91 -7.08
C GLY A 136 -14.68 7.52 -6.82
N TYR A 137 -13.76 7.43 -5.87
CA TYR A 137 -13.17 6.16 -5.43
C TYR A 137 -14.12 5.29 -4.57
N GLY A 138 -15.23 5.85 -4.08
CA GLY A 138 -16.24 5.10 -3.31
C GLY A 138 -16.92 4.00 -4.13
N VAL A 139 -17.00 4.16 -5.46
CA VAL A 139 -17.50 3.12 -6.38
C VAL A 139 -16.67 1.83 -6.30
N LEU A 140 -15.35 1.93 -6.09
CA LEU A 140 -14.45 0.78 -6.11
C LEU A 140 -14.76 -0.21 -4.99
N ILE A 141 -15.18 0.26 -3.82
CA ILE A 141 -15.47 -0.58 -2.66
C ILE A 141 -16.57 -1.62 -2.96
N SER A 142 -17.49 -1.30 -3.86
CA SER A 142 -18.58 -2.19 -4.29
C SER A 142 -18.37 -2.80 -5.69
N SER A 143 -17.21 -2.55 -6.32
CA SER A 143 -16.94 -3.01 -7.68
C SER A 143 -16.78 -4.53 -7.75
N LEU A 144 -17.52 -5.16 -8.66
CA LEU A 144 -17.39 -6.59 -8.95
C LEU A 144 -16.23 -6.90 -9.91
N PHE A 145 -15.94 -5.99 -10.85
CA PHE A 145 -14.94 -6.20 -11.90
C PHE A 145 -13.52 -5.84 -11.45
N ASN A 146 -13.39 -4.82 -10.58
CA ASN A 146 -12.12 -4.40 -10.01
C ASN A 146 -12.20 -4.48 -8.48
N ARG A 147 -12.59 -5.65 -7.97
CA ARG A 147 -12.85 -5.84 -6.56
C ARG A 147 -11.58 -5.57 -5.74
N PRO A 148 -11.59 -4.56 -4.85
CA PRO A 148 -10.45 -4.28 -4.02
C PRO A 148 -10.34 -5.35 -2.92
N LEU A 149 -9.12 -5.59 -2.46
CA LEU A 149 -8.86 -6.44 -1.32
C LEU A 149 -9.03 -5.61 -0.03
N LYS A 150 -10.06 -5.93 0.77
CA LYS A 150 -10.20 -5.35 2.11
C LYS A 150 -9.08 -5.89 3.01
N LEU A 151 -8.18 -5.01 3.43
CA LEU A 151 -7.06 -5.37 4.31
C LEU A 151 -7.40 -5.21 5.79
N TRP A 152 -8.27 -4.26 6.11
CA TRP A 152 -8.70 -3.98 7.47
C TRP A 152 -10.07 -3.30 7.49
N SER A 153 -10.82 -3.50 8.57
CA SER A 153 -12.01 -2.72 8.91
C SER A 153 -12.16 -2.65 10.41
N ASN A 154 -12.69 -1.53 10.90
CA ASN A 154 -13.11 -1.44 12.28
C ASN A 154 -14.28 -2.41 12.51
N ALA A 155 -14.18 -3.26 13.52
CA ALA A 155 -15.34 -4.01 14.01
C ALA A 155 -16.16 -2.98 14.79
N GLY A 156 -17.15 -2.38 14.12
CA GLY A 156 -18.06 -1.41 14.73
C GLY A 156 -18.72 -1.94 15.98
#